data_AF-A0AAV4A8F4-F1
#
_entry.id   AF-A0AAV4A8F4-F1
#
_cell.length_a   1.000
_cell.length_b   1.000
_cell.length_c   1.000
_cell.angle_alpha   90.00
_cell.angle_beta   90.00
_cell.angle_gamma   90.00
#
_symmetry.space_group_name_H-M   'P 1'
#
loop_
_entity.id
_entity.type
_entity.pdbx_description
1 polymer ?
#
loop_
_entity_poly.entity_id
_entity_poly.type
_entity_poly.pdbx_seq_one_letter_code
_entity_poly.pdbx_strand_id
1 'polypeptide(L)' 'MEDTMPMDYLRLMVTEEMVLSMVTETNRYATQTVEHNEQSPYSRFHQWTEIALEEMWAFLDLIISAGLIVIDYLKDY' A
#
# COMPACT_ATOMS: atom_id res chain seq x y z
N MET A 1 -22.39 -10.17 22.63
CA MET A 1 -21.83 -10.51 21.31
C MET A 1 -20.75 -9.48 21.09
N GLU A 2 -19.48 -9.86 21.02
CA GLU A 2 -18.44 -8.89 20.62
C GLU A 2 -18.76 -8.47 19.19
N ASP A 3 -18.97 -7.17 18.98
CA ASP A 3 -19.16 -6.61 17.65
C ASP A 3 -17.81 -6.74 16.91
N THR A 4 -17.72 -7.73 16.03
CA THR A 4 -16.55 -7.89 15.14
C THR A 4 -16.55 -6.74 14.14
N MET A 5 -15.42 -6.03 14.05
CA MET A 5 -15.25 -4.93 13.11
C MET A 5 -14.99 -5.48 11.70
N PRO A 6 -15.34 -4.74 10.63
CA PRO A 6 -15.04 -5.17 9.25
C PRO A 6 -13.57 -5.54 9.02
N MET A 7 -12.65 -4.86 9.71
CA MET A 7 -11.22 -5.14 9.70
C MET A 7 -10.87 -6.55 10.22
N ASP A 8 -11.64 -7.08 11.19
CA ASP A 8 -11.40 -8.42 11.73
C ASP A 8 -11.65 -9.50 10.66
N TYR A 9 -12.66 -9.30 9.81
CA TYR A 9 -12.92 -10.18 8.67
C TYR A 9 -11.87 -10.04 7.57
N LEU A 10 -11.40 -8.81 7.30
CA LEU A 10 -10.34 -8.58 6.32
C LEU A 10 -9.06 -9.31 6.72
N ARG A 11 -8.70 -9.28 8.02
CA ARG A 11 -7.52 -9.96 8.56
C ARG A 11 -7.57 -11.49 8.48
N LEU A 12 -8.76 -12.08 8.29
CA LEU A 12 -8.89 -13.52 7.99
C LEU A 12 -8.48 -13.86 6.55
N MET A 13 -8.60 -12.91 5.62
CA MET A 13 -8.24 -13.10 4.21
C MET A 13 -6.84 -12.59 3.89
N VAL A 14 -6.47 -11.45 4.48
CA VAL A 14 -5.17 -10.79 4.33
C VAL A 14 -4.46 -10.89 5.67
N THR A 15 -3.62 -11.91 5.82
CA THR A 15 -2.94 -12.15 7.10
C THR A 15 -1.81 -11.15 7.32
N GLU A 16 -1.42 -10.96 8.58
CA GLU A 16 -0.27 -10.12 8.93
C GLU A 16 1.02 -10.59 8.24
N GLU A 17 1.23 -11.91 8.11
CA GLU A 17 2.36 -12.49 7.37
C GLU A 17 2.38 -12.06 5.90
N MET A 18 1.22 -12.06 5.23
CA MET A 18 1.11 -11.59 3.86
C MET A 18 1.50 -10.12 3.74
N VAL A 19 0.97 -9.27 4.64
CA VAL A 19 1.29 -7.83 4.63
C VAL A 19 2.76 -7.58 4.95
N LEU A 20 3.34 -8.33 5.88
CA LEU A 20 4.77 -8.26 6.18
C LEU A 20 5.64 -8.69 4.99
N SER A 21 5.21 -9.70 4.24
CA SER A 21 5.86 -10.07 2.98
C SER A 21 5.78 -8.93 1.97
N MET A 22 4.64 -8.26 1.85
CA MET A 22 4.49 -7.11 0.94
C MET A 22 5.42 -5.95 1.34
N VAL A 23 5.55 -5.66 2.64
CA VAL A 23 6.49 -4.65 3.16
C VAL A 23 7.92 -5.00 2.78
N THR A 24 8.34 -6.23 3.06
CA THR A 24 9.70 -6.73 2.79
C THR A 24 10.04 -6.62 1.31
N GLU A 25 9.14 -7.08 0.45
CA GLU A 25 9.31 -7.05 -1.01
C GLU A 25 9.33 -5.63 -1.56
N THR A 26 8.47 -4.75 -1.04
CA THR A 26 8.42 -3.34 -1.46
C THR A 26 9.71 -2.61 -1.12
N ASN A 27 10.21 -2.77 0.11
CA ASN A 27 11.46 -2.17 0.56
C ASN A 27 12.66 -2.70 -0.23
N ARG A 28 12.70 -4.01 -0.50
CA ARG A 28 13.74 -4.61 -1.33
C ARG A 28 13.73 -4.04 -2.74
N TYR A 29 12.57 -3.97 -3.38
CA TYR A 29 12.46 -3.43 -4.73
C TYR A 29 12.85 -1.95 -4.80
N ALA A 30 12.44 -1.14 -3.82
CA ALA A 30 12.81 0.25 -3.77
C ALA A 30 14.33 0.45 -3.62
N THR A 31 14.97 -0.32 -2.74
CA THR A 31 16.43 -0.31 -2.57
C THR A 31 17.13 -0.66 -3.88
N GLN A 32 16.72 -1.77 -4.52
CA GLN A 32 17.27 -2.17 -5.82
C GLN A 32 17.07 -1.09 -6.89
N THR A 33 15.92 -0.42 -6.90
CA THR A 33 15.60 0.64 -7.86
C THR A 33 16.49 1.86 -7.69
N VAL A 34 16.75 2.27 -6.44
CA VAL A 34 17.63 3.39 -6.11
C VAL A 34 19.08 3.07 -6.46
N GLU A 35 19.53 1.84 -6.20
CA GLU A 35 20.91 1.42 -6.46
C GLU A 35 21.22 1.22 -7.95
N HIS A 36 20.26 0.71 -8.73
CA HIS A 36 20.52 0.23 -10.10
C HIS A 36 20.06 1.18 -11.22
N ASN A 37 19.27 2.21 -10.92
CA ASN A 37 18.76 3.14 -11.94
C ASN A 37 19.24 4.57 -11.70
N GLU A 38 19.72 5.23 -12.75
CA GLU A 38 19.95 6.66 -12.73
C GLU A 38 18.61 7.40 -12.55
N GLN A 39 18.47 8.09 -11.43
CA GLN A 39 17.29 8.85 -11.11
C GLN A 39 17.37 10.24 -11.75
N SER A 40 16.25 10.74 -12.27
CA SER A 40 16.18 12.13 -12.71
C SER A 40 16.47 13.06 -11.52
N PRO A 41 17.09 14.25 -11.69
CA PRO A 41 17.55 15.09 -10.58
C PRO A 41 16.46 15.45 -9.55
N TYR A 42 15.19 15.46 -9.95
CA TYR A 42 14.04 15.77 -9.11
C TYR A 42 13.14 14.56 -8.82
N SER A 43 13.67 13.35 -9.05
CA SER A 43 12.97 12.11 -8.74
C SER A 43 12.64 12.03 -7.25
N ARG A 44 11.42 11.61 -6.93
CA ARG A 44 10.99 11.35 -5.54
C ARG A 44 11.74 10.18 -4.91
N PHE A 45 12.36 9.32 -5.72
CA PHE A 45 13.17 8.19 -5.23
C PHE A 45 14.35 8.64 -4.37
N HIS A 46 14.86 9.87 -4.53
CA HIS A 46 15.88 10.43 -3.66
C HIS A 46 15.44 10.61 -2.20
N GLN A 47 14.13 10.66 -1.96
CA GLN A 47 13.54 10.81 -0.64
C GLN A 47 12.81 9.53 -0.20
N TRP A 48 13.03 8.42 -0.92
CA TRP A 48 12.41 7.15 -0.55
C TRP A 48 12.94 6.69 0.80
N THR A 49 12.04 6.22 1.65
CA THR A 49 12.34 5.57 2.93
C THR A 49 11.65 4.22 2.98
N GLU A 50 12.20 3.30 3.77
CA GLU A 50 11.53 2.03 4.01
C GLU A 50 10.13 2.26 4.60
N ILE A 51 9.18 1.46 4.13
CA ILE A 51 7.80 1.47 4.63
C ILE A 51 7.65 0.52 5.82
N ALA A 52 6.77 0.88 6.74
CA ALA A 52 6.38 0.08 7.88
C ALA A 52 5.08 -0.72 7.62
N LEU A 53 4.78 -1.66 8.51
CA LEU A 53 3.60 -2.50 8.43
C LEU A 53 2.30 -1.69 8.48
N GLU A 54 2.26 -0.67 9.34
CA GLU A 54 1.12 0.22 9.52
C GLU A 54 0.83 1.04 8.25
N GLU A 55 1.88 1.46 7.54
CA GLU A 55 1.76 2.21 6.29
C GLU A 55 1.22 1.32 5.16
N MET A 56 1.63 0.05 5.11
CA MET A 56 1.08 -0.91 4.15
C MET A 56 -0.40 -1.21 4.43
N TRP A 57 -0.80 -1.35 5.71
CA TRP A 57 -2.21 -1.48 6.07
C TRP A 57 -3.02 -0.24 5.68
N ALA A 58 -2.51 0.96 5.97
CA ALA A 58 -3.16 2.20 5.57
C ALA A 58 -3.30 2.31 4.04
N PHE A 59 -2.30 1.85 3.29
CA PHE A 59 -2.36 1.79 1.83
C PHE A 59 -3.44 0.83 1.32
N LEU A 60 -3.55 -0.36 1.91
CA LEU A 60 -4.61 -1.33 1.59
C LEU A 60 -6.00 -0.79 1.93
N ASP A 61 -6.15 -0.13 3.07
CA ASP A 61 -7.41 0.51 3.49
C ASP A 61 -7.84 1.59 2.48
N LEU A 62 -6.89 2.39 1.99
CA LEU A 62 -7.15 3.38 0.94
C LEU A 62 -7.58 2.72 -0.38
N ILE A 63 -6.94 1.63 -0.80
CA ILE A 63 -7.30 0.90 -2.02
C ILE A 63 -8.72 0.34 -1.92
N ILE A 64 -9.03 -0.32 -0.80
CA ILE A 64 -10.36 -0.90 -0.56
C ILE A 64 -11.41 0.22 -0.55
N SER A 65 -11.12 1.33 0.14
CA SER A 65 -12.01 2.50 0.19
C SER A 65 -12.25 3.10 -1.20
N ALA A 66 -11.21 3.19 -2.04
CA ALA A 66 -11.34 3.65 -3.42
C ALA A 66 -12.23 2.72 -4.26
N GLY A 67 -12.20 1.40 -4.01
CA GLY A 67 -13.10 0.45 -4.66
C GLY A 67 -14.56 0.54 -4.20
N LEU A 68 -14.82 1.08 -3.01
CA LEU A 68 -16.17 1.32 -2.49
C LEU A 68 -16.78 2.63 -3.02
N ILE A 69 -15.94 3.63 -3.30
CA ILE A 69 -16.36 4.86 -3.94
C ILE A 69 -16.56 4.57 -5.43
N VAL A 70 -17.81 4.32 -5.82
CA VAL A 70 -18.20 4.36 -7.23
C VAL A 70 -18.13 5.83 -7.66
N ILE A 71 -17.00 6.23 -8.22
CA ILE A 71 -16.93 7.45 -9.02
C ILE A 71 -17.66 7.11 -10.30
N ASP A 72 -18.96 7.43 -10.36
CA ASP A 72 -19.69 7.49 -11.62
C ASP A 72 -18.83 8.35 -12.55
N TYR A 73 -18.24 7.71 -13.56
CA TYR A 73 -17.30 8.30 -14.49
C TYR A 73 -17.70 9.74 -14.79
N LEU A 74 -16.75 10.67 -14.60
CA LEU A 74 -16.76 12.04 -15.09
C LEU A 74 -17.70 12.16 -16.29
N LYS A 75 -18.92 12.62 -16.02
CA LYS A 75 -19.94 12.85 -17.04
C LYS A 75 -19.72 14.17 -17.78
N ASP A 76 -18.47 14.65 -17.79
CA ASP A 76 -18.06 15.93 -18.34
C ASP A 76 -16.60 15.83 -18.80
N TYR A 77 -16.40 15.28 -20.00
CA TYR A 77 -15.34 15.70 -20.92
C TYR A 77 -15.90 15.67 -22.35
#